data_AF-A0A4R5PG55-F1
#
_entry.id   AF-A0A4R5PG55-F1
#
_cell.length_a   1.000
_cell.length_b   1.000
_cell.length_c   1.000
_cell.angle_alpha   90.00
_cell.angle_beta   90.00
_cell.angle_gamma   90.00
#
_symmetry.space_group_name_H-M   'P 1'
#
loop_
_entity.id
_entity.type
_entity.pdbx_description
1 polymer ?
#
loop_
_entity_poly.entity_id
_entity_poly.type
_entity_poly.pdbx_seq_one_letter_code
_entity_poly.pdbx_strand_id
1 'polypeptide(L)'
;MAGGHRADAQSGGGTRRGRPKVALPVHPGDCPQPEDVAAGVIIFDIGVVQDAAWKFGNMGGLFKGKVTAAGERLADSAGMAGTDSAGQKFAKEYDALAKEALTLGATSVNAVLKAADLLDATAHNHGAADSPTVVPEKYKHLFPPGWTPPPQNRSAMQAPTAPGSLGAKAAPGWWESIKDHVEGAVWPNGDPEKLRNAANTWNTLANEISDLAFQVDAPGYGQSASGDGPMGQVDSQVSPEIPDVMANLQKARDGLDDTATAFHAAGMACFHYAQNIDDVHDKISNEIIMLAATVGIVEVAAAILVPITAGASEAASKIVDVARLEEAGRKIAVMIREFIALAETSTFPTVAAAAQAVSAAGRVESLAGANVSLLAAEEAGLLSGEVAGSLDWLYPRPYLRVGTKRAIEDATMKTDGGKYYVVNSDKSVRVLVDRNASYGPDVLGLPKTADGKYFIDSNGIKYPVDSKWDFGHKFGDEFKTLQRQAADEHWSRQRWNDAMNNPDLYEIQDIPGNRSHRYEKP
;
A
#
# COMPACT_ATOMS: atom_id res chain seq x y z
N MET A 1 68.67 -9.84 -28.36
CA MET A 1 69.76 -10.76 -27.98
C MET A 1 69.50 -11.23 -26.55
N ALA A 2 69.12 -12.51 -26.41
CA ALA A 2 69.79 -13.51 -25.56
C ALA A 2 69.48 -13.32 -24.06
N GLY A 3 68.67 -14.17 -23.41
CA GLY A 3 68.92 -15.60 -23.14
C GLY A 3 69.70 -15.71 -21.82
N GLY A 4 69.42 -16.55 -20.82
CA GLY A 4 68.56 -17.71 -20.66
C GLY A 4 69.09 -18.52 -19.45
N HIS A 5 68.18 -19.24 -18.78
CA HIS A 5 68.38 -20.44 -17.95
C HIS A 5 69.15 -20.35 -16.61
N ARG A 6 68.50 -20.79 -15.52
CA ARG A 6 68.45 -22.20 -15.11
C ARG A 6 67.36 -22.47 -14.08
N ALA A 7 66.72 -23.63 -14.24
CA ALA A 7 65.82 -24.26 -13.30
C ALA A 7 66.61 -25.07 -12.28
N ASP A 8 66.07 -25.21 -11.07
CA ASP A 8 66.05 -26.50 -10.36
C ASP A 8 64.90 -26.51 -9.34
N ALA A 9 64.24 -27.66 -9.25
CA ALA A 9 63.01 -27.92 -8.53
C ALA A 9 63.27 -28.45 -7.11
N GLN A 10 62.38 -28.15 -6.15
CA GLN A 10 61.82 -29.17 -5.24
C GLN A 10 60.64 -28.69 -4.38
N SER A 11 59.56 -29.47 -4.49
CA SER A 11 58.57 -29.91 -3.49
C SER A 11 57.63 -28.93 -2.78
N GLY A 12 56.32 -29.19 -2.97
CA GLY A 12 55.40 -29.42 -1.85
C GLY A 12 54.25 -28.43 -1.68
N GLY A 13 53.02 -28.84 -2.00
CA GLY A 13 51.79 -28.20 -1.48
C GLY A 13 50.72 -27.86 -2.51
N GLY A 14 50.16 -28.86 -3.19
CA GLY A 14 49.04 -28.67 -4.10
C GLY A 14 47.69 -28.50 -3.38
N THR A 15 47.08 -27.32 -3.48
CA THR A 15 45.64 -27.13 -3.24
C THR A 15 44.88 -27.38 -4.54
N ARG A 16 44.17 -28.51 -4.59
CA ARG A 16 43.27 -28.87 -5.70
C ARG A 16 42.11 -27.86 -5.78
N ARG A 17 41.98 -27.19 -6.92
CA ARG A 17 40.73 -26.54 -7.36
C ARG A 17 39.64 -27.60 -7.47
N GLY A 18 38.64 -27.52 -6.59
CA GLY A 18 37.38 -28.25 -6.72
C GLY A 18 36.54 -27.65 -7.86
N ARG A 19 36.08 -28.52 -8.76
CA ARG A 19 35.13 -28.23 -9.84
C ARG A 19 33.80 -27.67 -9.29
N PRO A 20 33.04 -26.89 -10.07
CA PRO A 20 31.68 -26.50 -9.69
C PRO A 20 30.81 -27.76 -9.56
N LYS A 21 30.08 -27.87 -8.46
CA LYS A 21 29.02 -28.88 -8.30
C LYS A 21 27.93 -28.57 -9.32
N VAL A 22 27.74 -29.50 -10.25
CA VAL A 22 26.61 -29.56 -11.17
C VAL A 22 25.33 -29.66 -10.33
N ALA A 23 24.37 -28.79 -10.62
CA ALA A 23 23.03 -28.86 -10.05
C ALA A 23 22.41 -30.23 -10.36
N LEU A 24 21.94 -30.93 -9.32
CA LEU A 24 21.11 -32.12 -9.49
C LEU A 24 19.78 -31.71 -10.14
N PRO A 25 19.25 -32.47 -11.10
CA PRO A 25 17.94 -32.19 -11.67
C PRO A 25 16.86 -32.40 -10.60
N VAL A 26 15.99 -31.41 -10.45
CA VAL A 26 14.78 -31.48 -9.63
C VAL A 26 13.92 -32.63 -10.17
N HIS A 27 13.53 -33.57 -9.31
CA HIS A 27 12.62 -34.64 -9.70
C HIS A 27 11.24 -34.03 -10.02
N PRO A 28 10.51 -34.50 -11.05
CA PRO A 28 9.20 -33.95 -11.42
C PRO A 28 8.06 -34.29 -10.42
N GLY A 29 8.38 -34.59 -9.17
CA GLY A 29 7.43 -34.94 -8.09
C GLY A 29 7.25 -33.85 -7.03
N ASP A 30 7.98 -32.73 -7.11
CA ASP A 30 7.95 -31.65 -6.09
C ASP A 30 6.98 -30.50 -6.45
N CYS A 31 6.16 -30.65 -7.50
CA CYS A 31 4.98 -29.79 -7.70
C CYS A 31 3.77 -30.43 -7.00
N PRO A 32 3.00 -29.67 -6.20
CA PRO A 32 1.73 -30.16 -5.66
C PRO A 32 0.86 -30.71 -6.79
N GLN A 33 0.34 -31.92 -6.63
CA GLN A 33 -0.52 -32.51 -7.64
C GLN A 33 -1.89 -31.79 -7.62
N PRO A 34 -2.63 -31.74 -8.73
CA PRO A 34 -3.93 -31.06 -8.81
C PRO A 34 -4.96 -31.55 -7.79
N GLU A 35 -4.79 -32.76 -7.24
CA GLU A 35 -5.59 -33.31 -6.13
C GLU A 35 -5.40 -32.62 -4.77
N ASP A 36 -4.28 -31.93 -4.51
CA ASP A 36 -3.99 -31.27 -3.22
C ASP A 36 -4.77 -29.95 -3.03
N VAL A 37 -5.32 -29.38 -4.11
CA VAL A 37 -6.08 -28.13 -4.10
C VAL A 37 -7.55 -28.36 -3.66
N ALA A 38 -8.01 -29.61 -3.62
CA ALA A 38 -9.41 -29.96 -3.36
C ALA A 38 -9.75 -30.21 -1.87
N ALA A 39 -8.75 -30.25 -0.98
CA ALA A 39 -8.92 -30.29 0.47
C ALA A 39 -8.40 -28.97 1.03
N GLY A 40 -9.17 -28.26 1.86
CA GLY A 40 -8.79 -26.98 2.46
C GLY A 40 -7.59 -27.04 3.42
N VAL A 41 -6.41 -27.34 2.88
CA VAL A 41 -5.11 -27.33 3.55
C VAL A 41 -4.64 -25.88 3.59
N ILE A 42 -4.59 -25.30 4.78
CA ILE A 42 -3.95 -24.00 5.02
C ILE A 42 -2.43 -24.23 4.91
N ILE A 43 -1.78 -23.50 4.01
CA ILE A 43 -0.32 -23.45 3.89
C ILE A 43 0.07 -22.02 4.23
N PHE A 44 0.38 -21.77 5.51
CA PHE A 44 0.69 -20.44 6.01
C PHE A 44 2.04 -20.47 6.75
N ASP A 45 3.01 -19.72 6.25
CA ASP A 45 4.33 -19.56 6.85
C ASP A 45 4.40 -18.23 7.61
N ILE A 46 4.24 -18.33 8.93
CA ILE A 46 4.28 -17.18 9.86
C ILE A 46 5.55 -16.35 9.66
N GLY A 47 6.70 -16.99 9.43
CA GLY A 47 7.98 -16.30 9.28
C GLY A 47 8.04 -15.48 7.99
N VAL A 48 7.46 -15.98 6.90
CA VAL A 48 7.40 -15.26 5.61
C VAL A 48 6.50 -14.03 5.70
N VAL A 49 5.35 -14.14 6.37
CA VAL A 49 4.43 -13.02 6.55
C VAL A 49 4.99 -11.96 7.51
N GLN A 50 5.72 -12.37 8.56
CA GLN A 50 6.44 -11.44 9.43
C GLN A 50 7.59 -10.70 8.71
N ASP A 51 8.32 -11.38 7.83
CA ASP A 51 9.35 -10.74 6.99
C ASP A 51 8.72 -9.70 6.05
N ALA A 52 7.58 -10.02 5.44
CA ALA A 52 6.82 -9.05 4.64
C ALA A 52 6.35 -7.85 5.49
N ALA A 53 5.84 -8.08 6.70
CA ALA A 53 5.44 -7.02 7.63
C ALA A 53 6.62 -6.06 7.94
N TRP A 54 7.80 -6.62 8.23
CA TRP A 54 9.01 -5.84 8.48
C TRP A 54 9.41 -5.00 7.26
N LYS A 55 9.35 -5.55 6.05
CA LYS A 55 9.67 -4.82 4.81
C LYS A 55 8.70 -3.68 4.55
N PHE A 56 7.39 -3.92 4.66
CA PHE A 56 6.38 -2.86 4.55
C PHE A 56 6.59 -1.76 5.60
N GLY A 57 6.92 -2.11 6.85
CA GLY A 57 7.17 -1.13 7.90
C GLY A 57 8.42 -0.28 7.65
N ASN A 58 9.50 -0.88 7.13
CA ASN A 58 10.70 -0.16 6.72
C ASN A 58 10.43 0.79 5.55
N MET A 59 9.72 0.32 4.53
CA MET A 59 9.30 1.15 3.40
C MET A 59 8.44 2.32 3.87
N GLY A 60 7.49 2.09 4.78
CA GLY A 60 6.69 3.16 5.37
C GLY A 60 7.54 4.20 6.09
N GLY A 61 8.58 3.76 6.82
CA GLY A 61 9.56 4.67 7.44
C GLY A 61 10.40 5.46 6.44
N LEU A 62 10.89 4.83 5.38
CA LEU A 62 11.64 5.50 4.31
C LEU A 62 10.76 6.51 3.57
N PHE A 63 9.55 6.10 3.22
CA PHE A 63 8.56 6.93 2.55
C PHE A 63 8.17 8.14 3.40
N LYS A 64 7.93 7.94 4.71
CA LYS A 64 7.72 9.02 5.68
C LYS A 64 8.86 10.04 5.67
N GLY A 65 10.10 9.56 5.59
CA GLY A 65 11.29 10.41 5.46
C GLY A 65 11.26 11.26 4.18
N LYS A 66 10.85 10.68 3.04
CA LYS A 66 10.75 11.39 1.76
C LYS A 66 9.66 12.46 1.76
N VAL A 67 8.47 12.14 2.28
CA VAL A 67 7.37 13.11 2.37
C VAL A 67 7.73 14.25 3.35
N THR A 68 8.37 13.94 4.48
CA THR A 68 8.87 14.98 5.42
C THR A 68 9.89 15.90 4.72
N ALA A 69 10.85 15.31 4.00
CA ALA A 69 11.88 16.05 3.29
C ALA A 69 11.30 16.98 2.21
N ALA A 70 10.14 16.68 1.63
CA ALA A 70 9.46 17.60 0.71
C ALA A 70 9.14 18.92 1.39
N GLY A 71 8.50 18.89 2.56
CA GLY A 71 8.13 20.10 3.31
C GLY A 71 9.35 20.93 3.72
N GLU A 72 10.45 20.28 4.10
CA GLU A 72 11.69 20.95 4.51
C GLU A 72 12.43 21.56 3.32
N ARG A 73 12.66 20.79 2.24
CA ARG A 73 13.47 21.22 1.10
C ARG A 73 12.80 22.28 0.24
N LEU A 74 11.46 22.34 0.25
CA LEU A 74 10.72 23.36 -0.47
C LEU A 74 10.79 24.74 0.20
N ALA A 75 11.22 24.83 1.46
CA ALA A 75 11.31 26.09 2.21
C ALA A 75 12.12 27.17 1.47
N ASP A 76 13.23 26.79 0.83
CA ASP A 76 14.10 27.71 0.08
C ASP A 76 13.45 28.23 -1.22
N SER A 77 12.40 27.56 -1.69
CA SER A 77 11.59 27.95 -2.85
C SER A 77 10.35 28.76 -2.48
N ALA A 78 10.20 29.19 -1.23
CA ALA A 78 9.11 30.08 -0.83
C ALA A 78 9.11 31.38 -1.66
N GLY A 79 7.91 31.84 -2.03
CA GLY A 79 7.73 33.10 -2.76
C GLY A 79 8.27 33.12 -4.20
N MET A 80 8.23 31.97 -4.90
CA MET A 80 8.79 31.81 -6.25
C MET A 80 7.87 32.22 -7.41
N ALA A 81 6.56 32.35 -7.20
CA ALA A 81 5.57 32.40 -8.28
C ALA A 81 5.44 33.76 -8.99
N GLY A 82 5.81 34.86 -8.34
CA GLY A 82 5.46 36.21 -8.75
C GLY A 82 4.21 36.74 -8.02
N THR A 83 3.98 38.04 -8.12
CA THR A 83 2.78 38.75 -7.68
C THR A 83 2.01 39.39 -8.84
N ASP A 84 2.50 39.27 -10.08
CA ASP A 84 1.75 39.60 -11.28
C ASP A 84 0.54 38.64 -11.48
N SER A 85 -0.33 38.93 -12.45
CA SER A 85 -1.56 38.15 -12.65
C SER A 85 -1.32 36.68 -12.98
N ALA A 86 -0.26 36.36 -13.75
CA ALA A 86 0.10 34.98 -14.04
C ALA A 86 0.66 34.30 -12.79
N GLY A 87 1.51 35.00 -12.03
CA GLY A 87 2.05 34.51 -10.76
C GLY A 87 1.00 34.23 -9.71
N GLN A 88 0.00 35.08 -9.55
CA GLN A 88 -1.11 34.85 -8.62
C GLN A 88 -1.93 33.61 -9.00
N LYS A 89 -2.19 33.41 -10.30
CA LYS A 89 -2.95 32.25 -10.78
C LYS A 89 -2.14 30.96 -10.60
N PHE A 90 -0.88 30.97 -11.03
CA PHE A 90 0.04 29.85 -10.81
C PHE A 90 0.12 29.51 -9.33
N ALA A 91 0.35 30.49 -8.46
CA ALA A 91 0.48 30.27 -7.02
C ALA A 91 -0.77 29.59 -6.44
N LYS A 92 -1.97 30.07 -6.81
CA LYS A 92 -3.23 29.47 -6.37
C LYS A 92 -3.35 27.99 -6.75
N GLU A 93 -3.03 27.64 -7.99
CA GLU A 93 -3.20 26.29 -8.51
C GLU A 93 -2.09 25.35 -8.05
N TYR A 94 -0.83 25.82 -8.05
CA TYR A 94 0.32 25.08 -7.55
C TYR A 94 0.24 24.84 -6.04
N ASP A 95 -0.10 25.85 -5.22
CA ASP A 95 -0.19 25.68 -3.76
C ASP A 95 -1.30 24.68 -3.39
N ALA A 96 -2.40 24.67 -4.15
CA ALA A 96 -3.45 23.66 -4.01
C ALA A 96 -2.92 22.25 -4.36
N LEU A 97 -2.25 22.07 -5.50
CA LEU A 97 -1.65 20.77 -5.85
C LEU A 97 -0.62 20.33 -4.80
N ALA A 98 0.28 21.21 -4.37
CA ALA A 98 1.31 20.89 -3.39
C ALA A 98 0.70 20.41 -2.06
N LYS A 99 -0.36 21.08 -1.59
CA LYS A 99 -1.10 20.68 -0.39
C LYS A 99 -1.73 19.29 -0.56
N GLU A 100 -2.44 19.05 -1.67
CA GLU A 100 -3.12 17.76 -1.88
C GLU A 100 -2.11 16.62 -2.11
N ALA A 101 -0.98 16.89 -2.77
CA ALA A 101 0.11 15.93 -2.95
C ALA A 101 0.76 15.53 -1.61
N LEU A 102 1.03 16.49 -0.71
CA LEU A 102 1.56 16.20 0.62
C LEU A 102 0.54 15.49 1.51
N THR A 103 -0.74 15.81 1.36
CA THR A 103 -1.84 15.13 2.06
C THR A 103 -1.94 13.68 1.60
N LEU A 104 -1.95 13.44 0.29
CA LEU A 104 -1.87 12.09 -0.28
C LEU A 104 -0.64 11.34 0.24
N GLY A 105 0.54 11.96 0.20
CA GLY A 105 1.78 11.34 0.68
C GLY A 105 1.69 10.91 2.14
N ALA A 106 1.16 11.76 3.04
CA ALA A 106 0.99 11.39 4.45
C ALA A 106 -0.05 10.29 4.65
N THR A 107 -1.18 10.33 3.94
CA THR A 107 -2.20 9.27 4.00
C THR A 107 -1.65 7.94 3.49
N SER A 108 -0.90 7.95 2.39
CA SER A 108 -0.26 6.75 1.84
C SER A 108 0.83 6.21 2.77
N VAL A 109 1.63 7.07 3.40
CA VAL A 109 2.58 6.65 4.46
C VAL A 109 1.83 5.91 5.57
N ASN A 110 0.73 6.48 6.06
CA ASN A 110 -0.09 5.86 7.10
C ASN A 110 -0.66 4.52 6.63
N ALA A 111 -1.12 4.42 5.38
CA ALA A 111 -1.62 3.17 4.79
C ALA A 111 -0.53 2.08 4.69
N VAL A 112 0.70 2.43 4.28
CA VAL A 112 1.83 1.48 4.21
C VAL A 112 2.25 1.00 5.60
N LEU A 113 2.33 1.91 6.57
CA LEU A 113 2.59 1.54 7.98
C LEU A 113 1.46 0.66 8.52
N LYS A 114 0.21 0.94 8.13
CA LYS A 114 -0.95 0.16 8.55
C LYS A 114 -0.97 -1.24 7.95
N ALA A 115 -0.58 -1.38 6.68
CA ALA A 115 -0.39 -2.66 6.02
C ALA A 115 0.63 -3.53 6.77
N ALA A 116 1.75 -2.95 7.23
CA ALA A 116 2.74 -3.65 8.06
C ALA A 116 2.12 -4.18 9.36
N ASP A 117 1.38 -3.33 10.08
CA ASP A 117 0.72 -3.72 11.33
C ASP A 117 -0.35 -4.82 11.12
N LEU A 118 -1.10 -4.77 10.01
CA LEU A 118 -2.08 -5.79 9.66
C LEU A 118 -1.41 -7.13 9.34
N LEU A 119 -0.28 -7.13 8.63
CA LEU A 119 0.51 -8.33 8.37
C LEU A 119 1.04 -8.95 9.66
N ASP A 120 1.55 -8.12 10.59
CA ASP A 120 1.93 -8.57 11.92
C ASP A 120 0.73 -9.23 12.63
N ALA A 121 -0.45 -8.60 12.62
CA ALA A 121 -1.65 -9.18 13.23
C ALA A 121 -2.05 -10.52 12.58
N THR A 122 -2.00 -10.63 11.24
CA THR A 122 -2.26 -11.88 10.52
C THR A 122 -1.28 -12.98 10.97
N ALA A 123 0.02 -12.68 11.03
CA ALA A 123 1.01 -13.65 11.48
C ALA A 123 0.81 -14.08 12.95
N HIS A 124 0.47 -13.14 13.85
CA HIS A 124 0.18 -13.46 15.25
C HIS A 124 -1.06 -14.34 15.40
N ASN A 125 -2.13 -14.07 14.65
CA ASN A 125 -3.38 -14.85 14.70
C ASN A 125 -3.14 -16.31 14.28
N HIS A 126 -2.36 -16.53 13.23
CA HIS A 126 -1.95 -17.88 12.81
C HIS A 126 -1.03 -18.55 13.83
N GLY A 127 -0.04 -17.83 14.38
CA GLY A 127 0.84 -18.37 15.43
C GLY A 127 0.12 -18.74 16.73
N ALA A 128 -0.91 -17.97 17.14
CA ALA A 128 -1.73 -18.27 18.30
C ALA A 128 -2.65 -19.47 18.08
N ALA A 129 -3.17 -19.64 16.86
CA ALA A 129 -3.96 -20.81 16.47
C ALA A 129 -3.15 -22.12 16.48
N ASP A 130 -1.82 -22.03 16.27
CA ASP A 130 -0.89 -23.15 16.15
C ASP A 130 -0.16 -23.58 17.45
N SER A 131 -0.39 -22.93 18.60
CA SER A 131 0.34 -23.05 19.90
C SER A 131 1.21 -24.31 20.15
N PRO A 132 2.38 -24.22 20.85
CA PRO A 132 3.55 -23.34 20.72
C PRO A 132 4.78 -24.11 20.15
N THR A 133 4.58 -25.27 19.52
CA THR A 133 5.67 -26.23 19.22
C THR A 133 6.18 -26.23 17.78
N VAL A 134 5.61 -25.41 16.90
CA VAL A 134 5.71 -25.63 15.44
C VAL A 134 6.29 -24.42 14.70
N VAL A 135 7.31 -23.75 15.25
CA VAL A 135 8.26 -23.04 14.37
C VAL A 135 9.15 -24.11 13.75
N PRO A 136 9.08 -24.35 12.41
CA PRO A 136 9.95 -25.33 11.77
C PRO A 136 11.41 -25.02 12.08
N GLU A 137 12.22 -26.04 12.38
CA GLU A 137 13.63 -25.87 12.79
C GLU A 137 14.43 -25.04 11.76
N LYS A 138 14.06 -25.13 10.47
CA LYS A 138 14.64 -24.34 9.39
C LYS A 138 14.40 -22.83 9.51
N TYR A 139 13.50 -22.34 10.35
CA TYR A 139 13.20 -20.91 10.49
C TYR A 139 13.53 -20.34 11.87
N LYS A 140 13.88 -21.19 12.85
CA LYS A 140 14.32 -20.73 14.18
C LYS A 140 15.56 -19.84 14.14
N HIS A 141 16.42 -19.99 13.13
CA HIS A 141 17.62 -19.17 12.96
C HIS A 141 17.33 -17.72 12.52
N LEU A 142 16.14 -17.44 11.98
CA LEU A 142 15.67 -16.09 11.68
C LEU A 142 15.26 -15.33 12.96
N PHE A 143 15.06 -16.06 14.07
CA PHE A 143 14.61 -15.54 15.36
C PHE A 143 15.44 -16.12 16.51
N PRO A 144 16.72 -15.72 16.67
CA PRO A 144 17.51 -16.16 17.82
C PRO A 144 16.81 -15.77 19.13
N PRO A 145 16.93 -16.56 20.22
CA PRO A 145 16.31 -16.23 21.50
C PRO A 145 16.69 -14.81 21.94
N GLY A 146 15.70 -13.93 22.08
CA GLY A 146 15.89 -12.51 22.40
C GLY A 146 15.93 -11.56 21.20
N TRP A 147 15.72 -12.03 19.97
CA TRP A 147 15.52 -11.17 18.81
C TRP A 147 14.14 -10.52 18.89
N THR A 148 14.14 -9.22 19.15
CA THR A 148 13.02 -8.34 18.85
C THR A 148 13.44 -7.55 17.61
N PRO A 149 12.61 -7.47 16.56
CA PRO A 149 12.89 -6.51 15.50
C PRO A 149 13.05 -5.14 16.16
N PRO A 150 14.05 -4.33 15.77
CA PRO A 150 14.20 -3.00 16.33
C PRO A 150 12.85 -2.28 16.19
N PRO A 151 12.38 -1.57 17.24
CA PRO A 151 11.08 -0.91 17.20
C PRO A 151 11.04 0.00 15.98
N GLN A 152 10.26 -0.39 14.97
CA GLN A 152 10.05 0.45 13.80
C GLN A 152 9.23 1.64 14.25
N ASN A 153 9.65 2.85 13.87
CA ASN A 153 8.90 4.05 14.15
C ASN A 153 7.66 4.11 13.23
N ARG A 154 6.62 3.34 13.57
CA ARG A 154 5.34 3.25 12.86
C ARG A 154 4.33 4.32 13.32
N SER A 155 4.83 5.41 13.88
CA SER A 155 3.98 6.53 14.26
C SER A 155 3.28 7.11 13.03
N ALA A 156 2.00 7.42 13.19
CA ALA A 156 1.25 8.11 12.15
C ALA A 156 1.97 9.40 11.72
N MET A 157 1.93 9.67 10.44
CA MET A 157 2.42 10.88 9.81
C MET A 157 1.28 11.90 9.71
N GLN A 158 1.59 13.13 10.05
CA GLN A 158 0.79 14.29 9.67
C GLN A 158 1.34 14.87 8.37
N ALA A 159 0.47 15.38 7.52
CA ALA A 159 0.88 16.04 6.29
C ALA A 159 1.76 17.26 6.61
N PRO A 160 2.97 17.36 6.04
CA PRO A 160 3.76 18.58 6.17
C PRO A 160 3.08 19.71 5.39
N THR A 161 3.39 20.95 5.76
CA THR A 161 2.90 22.14 5.06
C THR A 161 3.93 22.58 4.05
N ALA A 162 3.52 22.76 2.79
CA ALA A 162 4.35 23.43 1.79
C ALA A 162 4.39 24.94 2.07
N PRO A 163 5.53 25.62 1.87
CA PRO A 163 5.56 27.08 1.90
C PRO A 163 4.73 27.67 0.77
N GLY A 164 4.11 28.83 1.02
CA GLY A 164 3.36 29.55 -0.01
C GLY A 164 4.27 29.99 -1.16
N SER A 165 3.82 29.81 -2.39
CA SER A 165 4.60 30.16 -3.58
C SER A 165 4.50 31.63 -3.97
N LEU A 166 3.49 32.37 -3.50
CA LEU A 166 3.31 33.78 -3.84
C LEU A 166 4.45 34.65 -3.28
N GLY A 167 5.16 35.35 -4.15
CA GLY A 167 6.29 36.23 -3.80
C GLY A 167 6.95 36.76 -5.06
N ALA A 168 7.66 37.89 -4.97
CA ALA A 168 8.17 38.59 -6.14
C ALA A 168 9.69 38.77 -6.10
N LYS A 169 10.30 38.65 -7.28
CA LYS A 169 11.65 39.10 -7.58
C LYS A 169 11.61 40.52 -8.14
N ALA A 170 12.54 41.37 -7.74
CA ALA A 170 12.60 42.75 -8.24
C ALA A 170 12.79 42.75 -9.76
N ALA A 171 12.11 43.69 -10.44
CA ALA A 171 12.32 43.91 -11.87
C ALA A 171 13.75 44.42 -12.14
N PRO A 172 14.29 44.22 -13.36
CA PRO A 172 15.54 44.84 -13.76
C PRO A 172 15.49 46.35 -13.59
N GLY A 173 16.60 46.99 -13.20
CA GLY A 173 16.63 48.43 -12.91
C GLY A 173 16.18 49.33 -14.07
N TRP A 174 16.29 48.85 -15.31
CA TRP A 174 15.84 49.55 -16.52
C TRP A 174 14.30 49.53 -16.71
N TRP A 175 13.58 48.62 -16.05
CA TRP A 175 12.12 48.50 -16.19
C TRP A 175 11.39 49.80 -15.83
N GLU A 176 11.84 50.48 -14.77
CA GLU A 176 11.26 51.74 -14.29
C GLU A 176 11.23 52.83 -15.36
N SER A 177 12.14 52.80 -16.32
CA SER A 177 12.23 53.82 -17.35
C SER A 177 11.36 53.55 -18.58
N ILE A 178 10.82 52.33 -18.71
CA ILE A 178 9.95 51.97 -19.84
C ILE A 178 8.51 51.66 -19.41
N LYS A 179 8.24 51.53 -18.10
CA LYS A 179 6.96 51.07 -17.56
C LYS A 179 5.75 51.90 -18.02
N ASP A 180 5.94 53.20 -18.27
CA ASP A 180 4.87 54.10 -18.71
C ASP A 180 4.53 53.91 -20.20
N HIS A 181 5.35 53.13 -20.94
CA HIS A 181 5.19 52.86 -22.36
C HIS A 181 4.69 51.43 -22.66
N VAL A 182 4.60 50.53 -21.67
CA VAL A 182 4.19 49.12 -21.87
C VAL A 182 2.69 48.90 -21.73
N GLU A 183 1.87 49.90 -22.04
CA GLU A 183 0.39 49.80 -22.03
C GLU A 183 -0.20 49.25 -20.71
N GLY A 184 0.45 49.54 -19.57
CA GLY A 184 0.03 49.05 -18.25
C GLY A 184 0.37 47.59 -17.96
N ALA A 185 1.15 46.92 -18.83
CA ALA A 185 1.67 45.60 -18.56
C ALA A 185 2.62 45.60 -17.35
N VAL A 186 2.58 44.52 -16.56
CA VAL A 186 3.41 44.34 -15.37
C VAL A 186 4.55 43.39 -15.70
N TRP A 187 5.76 43.68 -15.20
CA TRP A 187 6.91 42.80 -15.33
C TRP A 187 6.60 41.41 -14.74
N PRO A 188 6.80 40.32 -15.49
CA PRO A 188 6.69 38.95 -14.96
C PRO A 188 7.72 38.75 -13.85
N ASN A 189 7.27 38.71 -12.59
CA ASN A 189 8.15 38.90 -11.43
C ASN A 189 8.33 37.64 -10.58
N GLY A 190 8.05 36.46 -11.15
CA GLY A 190 8.44 35.18 -10.55
C GLY A 190 9.96 34.97 -10.53
N ASP A 191 10.40 33.96 -9.78
CA ASP A 191 11.82 33.59 -9.64
C ASP A 191 12.10 32.22 -10.28
N PRO A 192 12.59 32.17 -11.54
CA PRO A 192 12.83 30.94 -12.28
C PRO A 192 13.84 30.00 -11.60
N GLU A 193 14.77 30.54 -10.82
CA GLU A 193 15.76 29.73 -10.10
C GLU A 193 15.09 28.95 -8.97
N LYS A 194 14.29 29.63 -8.14
CA LYS A 194 13.52 28.99 -7.08
C LYS A 194 12.50 27.98 -7.62
N LEU A 195 11.84 28.31 -8.74
CA LEU A 195 10.92 27.39 -9.42
C LEU A 195 11.65 26.13 -9.90
N ARG A 196 12.84 26.24 -10.49
CA ARG A 196 13.64 25.07 -10.88
C ARG A 196 14.12 24.27 -9.67
N ASN A 197 14.48 24.92 -8.57
CA ASN A 197 14.85 24.22 -7.34
C ASN A 197 13.67 23.43 -6.76
N ALA A 198 12.46 24.00 -6.80
CA ALA A 198 11.24 23.29 -6.43
C ALA A 198 10.97 22.12 -7.39
N ALA A 199 11.11 22.33 -8.71
CA ALA A 199 10.93 21.30 -9.72
C ALA A 199 11.86 20.10 -9.48
N ASN A 200 13.15 20.37 -9.26
CA ASN A 200 14.15 19.34 -8.97
C ASN A 200 13.82 18.59 -7.68
N THR A 201 13.45 19.31 -6.62
CA THR A 201 13.08 18.70 -5.32
C THR A 201 11.92 17.72 -5.47
N TRP A 202 10.83 18.16 -6.10
CA TRP A 202 9.66 17.33 -6.36
C TRP A 202 10.00 16.09 -7.19
N ASN A 203 10.71 16.26 -8.29
CA ASN A 203 11.05 15.17 -9.20
C ASN A 203 12.02 14.17 -8.60
N THR A 204 13.02 14.62 -7.84
CA THR A 204 13.92 13.71 -7.10
C THR A 204 13.14 12.86 -6.11
N LEU A 205 12.26 13.48 -5.32
CA LEU A 205 11.46 12.74 -4.34
C LEU A 205 10.46 11.80 -5.02
N ALA A 206 9.84 12.21 -6.13
CA ALA A 206 8.97 11.35 -6.93
C ALA A 206 9.68 10.07 -7.39
N ASN A 207 10.89 10.20 -7.95
CA ASN A 207 11.68 9.05 -8.40
C ASN A 207 12.06 8.14 -7.23
N GLU A 208 12.51 8.72 -6.11
CA GLU A 208 12.86 7.94 -4.91
C GLU A 208 11.64 7.18 -4.34
N ILE A 209 10.44 7.76 -4.41
CA ILE A 209 9.20 7.11 -3.97
C ILE A 209 8.79 6.00 -4.96
N SER A 210 8.93 6.22 -6.27
CA SER A 210 8.68 5.19 -7.28
C SER A 210 9.64 4.00 -7.13
N ASP A 211 10.90 4.25 -6.79
CA ASP A 211 11.86 3.19 -6.47
C ASP A 211 11.43 2.37 -5.24
N LEU A 212 10.81 2.99 -4.23
CA LEU A 212 10.22 2.28 -3.09
C LEU A 212 9.01 1.44 -3.52
N ALA A 213 8.14 1.96 -4.38
CA ALA A 213 7.00 1.22 -4.93
C ALA A 213 7.46 -0.03 -5.70
N PHE A 214 8.53 0.11 -6.51
CA PHE A 214 9.13 -1.01 -7.22
C PHE A 214 9.68 -2.08 -6.26
N GLN A 215 10.28 -1.70 -5.13
CA GLN A 215 10.80 -2.64 -4.13
C GLN A 215 9.71 -3.50 -3.46
N VAL A 216 8.45 -3.05 -3.49
CA VAL A 216 7.30 -3.81 -2.97
C VAL A 216 6.99 -5.03 -3.82
N ASP A 217 7.20 -4.88 -5.13
CA ASP A 217 6.91 -5.89 -6.14
C ASP A 217 8.16 -6.73 -6.48
N ALA A 218 9.36 -6.16 -6.32
CA ALA A 218 10.59 -6.74 -6.83
C ALA A 218 11.10 -7.97 -6.04
N PRO A 219 11.41 -9.09 -6.73
CA PRO A 219 12.06 -10.25 -6.13
C PRO A 219 13.48 -9.91 -5.64
N GLY A 220 13.84 -10.41 -4.44
CA GLY A 220 15.18 -10.27 -3.86
C GLY A 220 15.44 -9.04 -2.99
N TYR A 221 14.46 -8.14 -2.82
CA TYR A 221 14.58 -7.05 -1.83
C TYR A 221 14.68 -7.64 -0.40
N GLY A 222 15.75 -7.29 0.32
CA GLY A 222 15.98 -7.70 1.70
C GLY A 222 16.45 -9.15 1.92
N GLN A 223 16.93 -9.86 0.89
CA GLN A 223 17.33 -11.28 0.98
C GLN A 223 16.21 -12.20 1.51
N SER A 224 15.04 -12.17 0.86
CA SER A 224 13.97 -13.14 1.14
C SER A 224 14.45 -14.57 0.96
N ALA A 225 14.13 -15.45 1.92
CA ALA A 225 14.36 -16.89 1.80
C ALA A 225 13.57 -17.55 0.66
N SER A 226 12.49 -16.92 0.16
CA SER A 226 11.68 -17.41 -0.97
C SER A 226 12.16 -16.89 -2.33
N GLY A 227 12.96 -15.82 -2.37
CA GLY A 227 13.34 -15.12 -3.61
C GLY A 227 12.33 -14.07 -4.09
N ASP A 228 11.10 -14.04 -3.57
CA ASP A 228 10.05 -13.08 -3.94
C ASP A 228 10.14 -11.75 -3.17
N GLY A 229 9.47 -10.71 -3.70
CA GLY A 229 9.24 -9.44 -3.00
C GLY A 229 8.12 -9.55 -1.95
N PRO A 230 7.93 -8.53 -1.10
CA PRO A 230 6.92 -8.54 -0.03
C PRO A 230 5.51 -8.95 -0.46
N MET A 231 5.05 -8.50 -1.63
CA MET A 231 3.75 -8.88 -2.18
C MET A 231 3.69 -10.37 -2.53
N GLY A 232 4.69 -10.89 -3.25
CA GLY A 232 4.75 -12.32 -3.63
C GLY A 232 4.92 -13.25 -2.43
N GLN A 233 5.60 -12.78 -1.39
CA GLN A 233 5.70 -13.51 -0.11
C GLN A 233 4.32 -13.74 0.53
N VAL A 234 3.43 -12.75 0.49
CA VAL A 234 2.09 -12.87 1.06
C VAL A 234 1.13 -13.58 0.11
N ASP A 235 1.23 -13.34 -1.20
CA ASP A 235 0.40 -13.97 -2.23
C ASP A 235 0.60 -15.50 -2.31
N SER A 236 1.81 -15.98 -1.98
CA SER A 236 2.11 -17.42 -1.94
C SER A 236 1.52 -18.16 -0.73
N GLN A 237 0.88 -17.45 0.21
CA GLN A 237 0.23 -18.07 1.37
C GLN A 237 -1.19 -18.55 1.03
N VAL A 238 -1.63 -19.63 1.67
CA VAL A 238 -2.96 -20.23 1.46
C VAL A 238 -3.75 -20.15 2.76
N SER A 239 -4.60 -19.13 2.89
CA SER A 239 -5.57 -18.97 3.98
C SER A 239 -6.78 -18.11 3.53
N PRO A 240 -7.99 -18.26 4.10
CA PRO A 240 -9.19 -17.54 3.65
C PRO A 240 -9.07 -16.01 3.63
N GLU A 241 -8.23 -15.42 4.48
CA GLU A 241 -8.03 -13.96 4.60
C GLU A 241 -6.94 -13.39 3.70
N ILE A 242 -6.11 -14.22 3.06
CA ILE A 242 -5.01 -13.75 2.18
C ILE A 242 -5.51 -12.87 1.02
N PRO A 243 -6.63 -13.17 0.33
CA PRO A 243 -7.14 -12.30 -0.73
C PRO A 243 -7.45 -10.87 -0.24
N ASP A 244 -8.04 -10.73 0.95
CA ASP A 244 -8.36 -9.42 1.54
C ASP A 244 -7.10 -8.68 2.01
N VAL A 245 -6.12 -9.42 2.56
CA VAL A 245 -4.80 -8.88 2.89
C VAL A 245 -4.13 -8.34 1.63
N MET A 246 -4.06 -9.12 0.56
CA MET A 246 -3.46 -8.71 -0.72
C MET A 246 -4.15 -7.49 -1.33
N ALA A 247 -5.47 -7.39 -1.25
CA ALA A 247 -6.20 -6.21 -1.69
C ALA A 247 -5.79 -4.94 -0.91
N ASN A 248 -5.52 -5.06 0.40
CA ASN A 248 -5.04 -3.94 1.20
C ASN A 248 -3.57 -3.61 0.93
N LEU A 249 -2.71 -4.61 0.73
CA LEU A 249 -1.32 -4.37 0.34
C LEU A 249 -1.22 -3.66 -1.01
N GLN A 250 -2.06 -4.05 -1.98
CA GLN A 250 -2.15 -3.40 -3.28
C GLN A 250 -2.52 -1.91 -3.13
N LYS A 251 -3.52 -1.58 -2.30
CA LYS A 251 -3.87 -0.17 -2.01
C LYS A 251 -2.69 0.61 -1.44
N ALA A 252 -1.94 0.02 -0.50
CA ALA A 252 -0.76 0.67 0.08
C ALA A 252 0.34 0.90 -0.97
N ARG A 253 0.58 -0.08 -1.85
CA ARG A 253 1.52 0.00 -2.97
C ARG A 253 1.10 1.06 -4.00
N ASP A 254 -0.18 1.10 -4.37
CA ASP A 254 -0.72 2.11 -5.28
C ASP A 254 -0.64 3.51 -4.68
N GLY A 255 -0.78 3.65 -3.35
CA GLY A 255 -0.59 4.91 -2.65
C GLY A 255 0.82 5.50 -2.80
N LEU A 256 1.87 4.67 -2.91
CA LEU A 256 3.23 5.12 -3.21
C LEU A 256 3.31 5.67 -4.64
N ASP A 257 2.83 4.92 -5.63
CA ASP A 257 2.85 5.32 -7.05
C ASP A 257 2.01 6.58 -7.32
N ASP A 258 0.83 6.67 -6.71
CA ASP A 258 -0.04 7.85 -6.80
C ASP A 258 0.67 9.09 -6.20
N THR A 259 1.40 8.91 -5.10
CA THR A 259 2.18 10.01 -4.49
C THR A 259 3.34 10.45 -5.39
N ALA A 260 4.09 9.49 -5.95
CA ALA A 260 5.16 9.79 -6.90
C ALA A 260 4.62 10.57 -8.12
N THR A 261 3.45 10.16 -8.63
CA THR A 261 2.78 10.83 -9.75
C THR A 261 2.38 12.27 -9.40
N ALA A 262 1.78 12.49 -8.23
CA ALA A 262 1.40 13.83 -7.77
C ALA A 262 2.63 14.74 -7.56
N PHE A 263 3.72 14.21 -7.00
CA PHE A 263 4.97 14.94 -6.83
C PHE A 263 5.58 15.31 -8.18
N HIS A 264 5.62 14.37 -9.14
CA HIS A 264 6.10 14.65 -10.48
C HIS A 264 5.29 15.75 -11.17
N ALA A 265 3.95 15.73 -11.04
CA ALA A 265 3.08 16.76 -11.57
C ALA A 265 3.38 18.16 -10.98
N ALA A 266 3.63 18.24 -9.67
CA ALA A 266 4.03 19.49 -9.02
C ALA A 266 5.40 19.98 -9.52
N GLY A 267 6.34 19.05 -9.74
CA GLY A 267 7.65 19.37 -10.31
C GLY A 267 7.57 19.91 -11.73
N MET A 268 6.77 19.28 -12.59
CA MET A 268 6.54 19.72 -13.97
C MET A 268 5.85 21.08 -14.04
N ALA A 269 4.89 21.35 -13.16
CA ALA A 269 4.25 22.67 -13.07
C ALA A 269 5.28 23.77 -12.79
N CYS A 270 6.18 23.56 -11.83
CA CYS A 270 7.26 24.50 -11.53
C CYS A 270 8.23 24.67 -12.71
N PHE A 271 8.62 23.57 -13.35
CA PHE A 271 9.54 23.60 -14.50
C PHE A 271 8.97 24.40 -15.68
N HIS A 272 7.73 24.10 -16.09
CA HIS A 272 7.09 24.79 -17.21
C HIS A 272 6.88 26.27 -16.93
N TYR A 273 6.48 26.61 -15.70
CA TYR A 273 6.29 28.01 -15.33
C TYR A 273 7.61 28.80 -15.30
N ALA A 274 8.70 28.20 -14.78
CA ALA A 274 10.05 28.78 -14.87
C ALA A 274 10.46 29.05 -16.32
N GLN A 275 10.22 28.07 -17.20
CA GLN A 275 10.53 28.19 -18.62
C GLN A 275 9.75 29.32 -19.29
N ASN A 276 8.44 29.44 -19.01
CA ASN A 276 7.63 30.54 -19.54
C ASN A 276 8.15 31.91 -19.09
N ILE A 277 8.62 32.04 -17.84
CA ILE A 277 9.21 33.29 -17.33
C ILE A 277 10.52 33.62 -18.04
N ASP A 278 11.43 32.65 -18.19
CA ASP A 278 12.69 32.90 -18.89
C ASP A 278 12.46 33.25 -20.36
N ASP A 279 11.56 32.53 -21.04
CA ASP A 279 11.24 32.80 -22.44
C ASP A 279 10.73 34.23 -22.64
N VAL A 280 9.90 34.76 -21.72
CA VAL A 280 9.44 36.14 -21.81
C VAL A 280 10.51 37.15 -21.39
N HIS A 281 11.33 36.85 -20.38
CA HIS A 281 12.46 37.70 -19.99
C HIS A 281 13.49 37.84 -21.12
N ASP A 282 13.78 36.76 -21.84
CA ASP A 282 14.68 36.75 -22.99
C ASP A 282 14.10 37.53 -24.18
N LYS A 283 12.80 37.34 -24.49
CA LYS A 283 12.12 38.11 -25.53
C LYS A 283 12.15 39.62 -25.23
N ILE A 284 11.84 40.01 -24.00
CA ILE A 284 11.86 41.42 -23.58
C ILE A 284 13.29 41.97 -23.63
N SER A 285 14.27 41.24 -23.10
CA SER A 285 15.68 41.66 -23.10
C SER A 285 16.20 41.87 -24.53
N ASN A 286 15.83 41.00 -25.46
CA ASN A 286 16.18 41.15 -26.87
C ASN A 286 15.55 42.40 -27.51
N GLU A 287 14.29 42.72 -27.21
CA GLU A 287 13.66 43.95 -27.71
C GLU A 287 14.36 45.21 -27.15
N ILE A 288 14.75 45.18 -25.87
CA ILE A 288 15.52 46.29 -25.25
C ILE A 288 16.90 46.45 -25.90
N ILE A 289 17.59 45.36 -26.22
CA ILE A 289 18.86 45.39 -26.95
C ILE A 289 18.67 45.98 -28.35
N MET A 290 17.59 45.62 -29.04
CA MET A 290 17.27 46.17 -30.36
C MET A 290 16.96 47.67 -30.31
N LEU A 291 16.23 48.13 -29.28
CA LEU A 291 16.01 49.55 -29.03
C LEU A 291 17.36 50.27 -28.82
N ALA A 292 18.27 49.68 -28.05
CA ALA A 292 19.65 50.17 -27.83
C ALA A 292 20.46 50.30 -29.12
N ALA A 293 20.42 49.29 -29.98
CA ALA A 293 21.27 49.25 -31.17
C ALA A 293 20.98 50.42 -32.14
N THR A 294 19.76 50.94 -32.13
CA THR A 294 19.36 52.08 -32.98
C THR A 294 19.96 53.44 -32.58
N VAL A 295 20.63 53.55 -31.42
CA VAL A 295 21.36 54.76 -30.99
C VAL A 295 22.88 54.70 -31.25
N GLY A 296 23.38 53.66 -31.94
CA GLY A 296 24.75 53.65 -32.50
C GLY A 296 25.88 53.43 -31.49
N ILE A 297 25.60 52.81 -30.33
CA ILE A 297 26.60 52.44 -29.32
C ILE A 297 26.37 50.99 -28.93
N VAL A 298 27.38 50.13 -29.13
CA VAL A 298 27.40 48.78 -28.58
C VAL A 298 28.10 48.86 -27.23
N GLU A 299 27.38 49.22 -26.18
CA GLU A 299 27.73 48.87 -24.80
C GLU A 299 26.44 48.57 -24.03
N VAL A 300 26.35 47.31 -23.60
CA VAL A 300 25.33 46.59 -22.81
C VAL A 300 24.19 47.45 -22.24
N ALA A 301 22.94 46.96 -22.38
CA ALA A 301 21.62 47.47 -21.95
C ALA A 301 21.52 48.52 -20.81
N ALA A 302 22.50 48.61 -19.90
CA ALA A 302 22.63 49.63 -18.87
C ALA A 302 22.75 51.09 -19.40
N ALA A 303 23.22 51.31 -20.64
CA ALA A 303 23.47 52.66 -21.16
C ALA A 303 22.22 53.43 -21.66
N ILE A 304 21.09 52.74 -21.90
CA ILE A 304 19.92 53.36 -22.57
C ILE A 304 19.11 54.25 -21.62
N LEU A 305 19.24 54.05 -20.30
CA LEU A 305 18.28 54.57 -19.32
C LEU A 305 18.95 55.30 -18.15
N VAL A 306 20.06 56.00 -18.41
CA VAL A 306 20.48 57.09 -17.54
C VAL A 306 19.46 58.23 -17.71
N PRO A 307 18.84 58.75 -16.63
CA PRO A 307 17.94 59.89 -16.77
C PRO A 307 18.76 61.09 -17.27
N ILE A 308 18.55 61.47 -18.54
CA ILE A 308 19.00 62.77 -19.04
C ILE A 308 18.05 63.81 -18.45
N THR A 309 18.29 64.19 -17.20
CA THR A 309 17.75 65.41 -16.63
C THR A 309 18.89 66.31 -16.20
N ALA A 310 19.30 67.16 -17.16
CA ALA A 310 20.01 68.44 -17.01
C ALA A 310 21.43 68.46 -16.41
N GLY A 311 22.44 68.79 -17.25
CA GLY A 311 23.68 69.42 -16.77
C GLY A 311 24.94 69.31 -17.65
N ALA A 312 25.02 70.16 -18.69
CA ALA A 312 26.24 70.76 -19.30
C ALA A 312 27.39 69.89 -19.90
N SER A 313 27.56 70.09 -21.22
CA SER A 313 28.79 70.11 -22.05
C SER A 313 29.35 68.82 -22.67
N GLU A 314 29.25 68.80 -24.02
CA GLU A 314 30.14 68.19 -25.02
C GLU A 314 29.90 66.73 -25.50
N ALA A 315 29.34 66.65 -26.72
CA ALA A 315 29.54 65.65 -27.78
C ALA A 315 29.03 64.20 -27.59
N ALA A 316 27.71 64.02 -27.57
CA ALA A 316 26.94 63.12 -28.45
C ALA A 316 25.46 63.21 -28.05
N SER A 317 24.66 63.97 -28.80
CA SER A 317 23.21 64.07 -28.59
C SER A 317 22.54 62.74 -28.93
N LYS A 318 22.44 61.83 -27.95
CA LYS A 318 21.72 60.56 -28.07
C LYS A 318 20.33 60.75 -27.49
N ILE A 319 19.36 61.07 -28.35
CA ILE A 319 17.95 61.10 -27.99
C ILE A 319 17.33 59.84 -28.62
N VAL A 320 16.86 58.92 -27.78
CA VAL A 320 15.87 57.93 -28.24
C VAL A 320 14.58 58.72 -28.44
N ASP A 321 14.09 58.78 -29.67
CA ASP A 321 12.82 59.46 -29.96
C ASP A 321 11.66 58.71 -29.27
N VAL A 322 10.72 59.46 -28.68
CA VAL A 322 9.60 58.93 -27.88
C VAL A 322 8.81 57.89 -28.67
N ALA A 323 8.63 58.10 -29.97
CA ALA A 323 7.93 57.16 -30.85
C ALA A 323 8.57 55.75 -30.91
N ARG A 324 9.91 55.64 -30.76
CA ARG A 324 10.60 54.33 -30.74
C ARG A 324 10.42 53.62 -29.40
N LEU A 325 10.42 54.39 -28.31
CA LEU A 325 10.12 53.90 -26.95
C LEU A 325 8.68 53.38 -26.87
N GLU A 326 7.72 54.11 -27.44
CA GLU A 326 6.32 53.69 -27.53
C GLU A 326 6.16 52.40 -28.35
N GLU A 327 6.84 52.27 -29.50
CA GLU A 327 6.78 51.07 -30.33
C GLU A 327 7.39 49.84 -29.61
N ALA A 328 8.55 49.99 -28.96
CA ALA A 328 9.14 48.93 -28.16
C ALA A 328 8.24 48.54 -26.97
N GLY A 329 7.68 49.54 -26.28
CA GLY A 329 6.74 49.34 -25.18
C GLY A 329 5.51 48.54 -25.59
N ARG A 330 4.91 48.86 -26.75
CA ARG A 330 3.78 48.12 -27.33
C ARG A 330 4.12 46.66 -27.62
N LYS A 331 5.30 46.38 -28.20
CA LYS A 331 5.75 45.00 -28.44
C LYS A 331 5.97 44.24 -27.14
N ILE A 332 6.61 44.86 -26.15
CA ILE A 332 6.80 44.27 -24.82
C ILE A 332 5.44 43.95 -24.18
N ALA A 333 4.45 44.84 -24.29
CA ALA A 333 3.10 44.59 -23.81
C ALA A 333 2.45 43.36 -24.49
N VAL A 334 2.66 43.18 -25.80
CA VAL A 334 2.23 41.97 -26.52
C VAL A 334 2.94 40.73 -25.98
N MET A 335 4.27 40.76 -25.80
CA MET A 335 5.04 39.62 -25.26
C MET A 335 4.56 39.21 -23.86
N ILE A 336 4.24 40.18 -23.00
CA ILE A 336 3.70 39.91 -21.66
C ILE A 336 2.30 39.30 -21.74
N ARG A 337 1.42 39.80 -22.62
CA ARG A 337 0.09 39.20 -22.83
C ARG A 337 0.17 37.76 -23.34
N GLU A 338 1.10 37.47 -24.25
CA GLU A 338 1.38 36.11 -24.71
C GLU A 338 1.88 35.22 -23.56
N PHE A 339 2.80 35.72 -22.73
CA PHE A 339 3.25 35.01 -21.53
C PHE A 339 2.10 34.70 -20.57
N ILE A 340 1.22 35.67 -20.28
CA ILE A 340 0.07 35.44 -19.40
C ILE A 340 -0.76 34.29 -19.97
N ALA A 341 -1.11 34.33 -21.26
CA ALA A 341 -1.88 33.26 -21.90
C ALA A 341 -1.18 31.89 -21.82
N LEU A 342 0.13 31.82 -22.07
CA LEU A 342 0.91 30.59 -21.96
C LEU A 342 0.93 30.06 -20.53
N ALA A 343 1.25 30.91 -19.56
CA ALA A 343 1.26 30.59 -18.14
C ALA A 343 -0.10 30.07 -17.67
N GLU A 344 -1.19 30.69 -18.10
CA GLU A 344 -2.55 30.25 -17.79
C GLU A 344 -2.86 28.85 -18.35
N THR A 345 -2.36 28.51 -19.53
CA THR A 345 -2.58 27.18 -20.10
C THR A 345 -1.70 26.11 -19.45
N SER A 346 -0.52 26.47 -18.97
CA SER A 346 0.42 25.56 -18.31
C SER A 346 -0.08 25.05 -16.96
N THR A 347 -1.10 25.66 -16.36
CA THR A 347 -1.62 25.27 -15.04
C THR A 347 -2.84 24.32 -15.11
N PHE A 348 -3.45 24.09 -16.28
CA PHE A 348 -4.54 23.11 -16.40
C PHE A 348 -4.18 21.68 -15.93
N PRO A 349 -2.97 21.14 -16.24
CA PRO A 349 -2.54 19.86 -15.70
C PRO A 349 -2.45 19.87 -14.16
N THR A 350 -2.12 21.00 -13.55
CA THR A 350 -2.00 21.18 -12.09
C THR A 350 -3.35 20.97 -11.40
N VAL A 351 -4.44 21.53 -11.94
CA VAL A 351 -5.79 21.35 -11.39
C VAL A 351 -6.24 19.90 -11.48
N ALA A 352 -6.01 19.25 -12.62
CA ALA A 352 -6.34 17.84 -12.81
C ALA A 352 -5.53 16.94 -11.87
N ALA A 353 -4.23 17.20 -11.72
CA ALA A 353 -3.37 16.47 -10.80
C ALA A 353 -3.82 16.62 -9.34
N ALA A 354 -4.28 17.81 -8.92
CA ALA A 354 -4.80 18.03 -7.57
C ALA A 354 -6.06 17.20 -7.32
N ALA A 355 -6.99 17.17 -8.28
CA ALA A 355 -8.20 16.34 -8.18
C ALA A 355 -7.88 14.83 -8.16
N GLN A 356 -6.87 14.40 -8.93
CA GLN A 356 -6.37 13.03 -8.90
C GLN A 356 -5.75 12.70 -7.54
N ALA A 357 -4.97 13.60 -6.95
CA ALA A 357 -4.38 13.41 -5.62
C ALA A 357 -5.45 13.26 -4.53
N VAL A 358 -6.50 14.08 -4.55
CA VAL A 358 -7.66 13.94 -3.65
C VAL A 358 -8.35 12.59 -3.83
N SER A 359 -8.58 12.19 -5.08
CA SER A 359 -9.23 10.92 -5.40
C SER A 359 -8.38 9.72 -4.94
N ALA A 360 -7.07 9.80 -5.12
CA ALA A 360 -6.12 8.79 -4.65
C ALA A 360 -6.10 8.71 -3.12
N ALA A 361 -6.10 9.85 -2.44
CA ALA A 361 -6.14 9.91 -0.98
C ALA A 361 -7.38 9.18 -0.44
N GLY A 362 -8.55 9.40 -1.05
CA GLY A 362 -9.78 8.70 -0.66
C GLY A 362 -9.73 7.17 -0.86
N ARG A 363 -8.97 6.66 -1.83
CA ARG A 363 -8.79 5.20 -2.02
C ARG A 363 -7.99 4.56 -0.89
N VAL A 364 -6.96 5.26 -0.40
CA VAL A 364 -6.07 4.76 0.65
C VAL A 364 -6.50 5.14 2.06
N GLU A 365 -7.40 6.11 2.23
CA GLU A 365 -7.89 6.61 3.52
C GLU A 365 -8.49 5.52 4.40
N SER A 366 -9.30 4.62 3.82
CA SER A 366 -9.89 3.50 4.56
C SER A 366 -8.84 2.56 5.17
N LEU A 367 -7.71 2.38 4.49
CA LEU A 367 -6.58 1.61 5.00
C LEU A 367 -5.76 2.44 5.99
N ALA A 368 -5.47 3.71 5.70
CA ALA A 368 -4.71 4.58 6.59
C ALA A 368 -5.38 4.81 7.96
N GLY A 369 -6.71 4.96 7.95
CA GLY A 369 -7.55 5.11 9.14
C GLY A 369 -7.97 3.79 9.78
N ALA A 370 -7.58 2.65 9.22
CA ALA A 370 -7.82 1.37 9.87
C ALA A 370 -7.03 1.34 11.18
N ASN A 371 -7.71 1.21 12.31
CA ASN A 371 -7.03 0.99 13.57
C ASN A 371 -6.51 -0.45 13.59
N VAL A 372 -5.21 -0.63 13.80
CA VAL A 372 -4.72 -1.93 14.33
C VAL A 372 -4.96 -1.84 15.82
N SER A 373 -5.93 -2.54 16.39
CA SER A 373 -6.60 -3.73 15.88
C SER A 373 -8.02 -3.83 16.42
N LEU A 374 -8.87 -4.54 15.70
CA LEU A 374 -10.12 -5.06 16.24
C LEU A 374 -9.84 -5.91 17.52
N LEU A 375 -8.70 -6.60 17.56
CA LEU A 375 -8.21 -7.38 18.71
C LEU A 375 -7.79 -6.53 19.93
N ALA A 376 -7.17 -5.35 19.73
CA ALA A 376 -6.75 -4.43 20.79
C ALA A 376 -7.85 -3.44 21.20
N ALA A 377 -8.78 -3.12 20.28
CA ALA A 377 -9.98 -2.36 20.57
C ALA A 377 -10.98 -3.15 21.42
N GLU A 378 -10.98 -4.49 21.30
CA GLU A 378 -11.75 -5.43 22.11
C GLU A 378 -11.12 -5.62 23.52
N GLU A 379 -9.79 -5.66 23.64
CA GLU A 379 -9.09 -5.74 24.94
C GLU A 379 -9.16 -4.44 25.78
N ALA A 380 -9.39 -3.27 25.16
CA ALA A 380 -9.42 -1.97 25.84
C ALA A 380 -10.84 -1.41 26.11
N GLY A 381 -11.92 -2.10 25.72
CA GLY A 381 -13.31 -1.74 26.08
C GLY A 381 -13.89 -0.50 25.39
N LEU A 382 -13.48 -0.19 24.15
CA LEU A 382 -13.74 1.11 23.49
C LEU A 382 -14.67 1.07 22.26
N LEU A 383 -15.41 -0.02 22.02
CA LEU A 383 -16.35 -0.09 20.89
C LEU A 383 -17.64 0.69 21.17
N SER A 384 -18.06 1.55 20.23
CA SER A 384 -19.36 2.25 20.29
C SER A 384 -20.35 1.80 19.22
N GLY A 385 -21.59 1.54 19.67
CA GLY A 385 -22.83 1.82 18.95
C GLY A 385 -23.33 0.84 17.89
N GLU A 386 -22.68 0.76 16.73
CA GLU A 386 -23.39 0.38 15.50
C GLU A 386 -22.96 -0.94 14.85
N VAL A 387 -21.93 -1.63 15.35
CA VAL A 387 -21.46 -2.92 14.80
C VAL A 387 -21.91 -4.13 15.64
N ALA A 388 -22.62 -3.92 16.76
CA ALA A 388 -23.04 -4.97 17.69
C ALA A 388 -24.32 -5.75 17.29
N GLY A 389 -24.81 -5.59 16.05
CA GLY A 389 -26.14 -6.12 15.66
C GLY A 389 -26.20 -7.60 15.28
N SER A 390 -25.08 -8.31 15.19
CA SER A 390 -25.05 -9.69 14.72
C SER A 390 -24.18 -10.56 15.62
N LEU A 391 -24.82 -11.41 16.44
CA LEU A 391 -24.13 -12.45 17.22
C LEU A 391 -23.30 -13.39 16.31
N ASP A 392 -23.69 -13.54 15.05
CA ASP A 392 -22.97 -14.34 14.05
C ASP A 392 -21.63 -13.70 13.63
N TRP A 393 -21.47 -12.38 13.82
CA TRP A 393 -20.21 -11.66 13.55
C TRP A 393 -19.23 -11.74 14.72
N LEU A 394 -19.71 -11.57 15.96
CA LEU A 394 -18.87 -11.64 17.17
C LEU A 394 -18.50 -13.09 17.52
N TYR A 395 -19.44 -14.01 17.31
CA TYR A 395 -19.33 -15.41 17.67
C TYR A 395 -19.67 -16.35 16.49
N PRO A 396 -18.94 -16.29 15.35
CA PRO A 396 -19.18 -17.22 14.23
C PRO A 396 -18.84 -18.66 14.58
N ARG A 397 -19.35 -19.58 13.75
CA ARG A 397 -19.17 -21.03 13.92
C ARG A 397 -17.70 -21.39 14.07
N PRO A 398 -17.32 -22.08 15.15
CA PRO A 398 -15.94 -22.37 15.45
C PRO A 398 -15.38 -23.41 14.49
N TYR A 399 -14.11 -23.24 14.13
CA TYR A 399 -13.32 -24.33 13.60
C TYR A 399 -12.91 -25.26 14.74
N LEU A 400 -13.35 -26.52 14.70
CA LEU A 400 -12.93 -27.54 15.68
C LEU A 400 -11.50 -28.00 15.41
N ARG A 401 -10.66 -27.91 16.44
CA ARG A 401 -9.28 -28.41 16.45
C ARG A 401 -9.27 -29.91 16.22
N VAL A 402 -8.18 -30.41 15.65
CA VAL A 402 -8.00 -31.83 15.34
C VAL A 402 -8.16 -32.70 16.60
N GLY A 403 -7.64 -32.26 17.75
CA GLY A 403 -7.80 -32.95 19.03
C GLY A 403 -9.26 -33.05 19.48
N THR A 404 -10.02 -31.96 19.36
CA THR A 404 -11.45 -31.91 19.71
C THR A 404 -12.28 -32.83 18.81
N LYS A 405 -12.04 -32.82 17.49
CA LYS A 405 -12.69 -33.73 16.53
C LYS A 405 -12.47 -35.20 16.88
N ARG A 406 -11.22 -35.59 17.16
CA ARG A 406 -10.86 -36.96 17.55
C ARG A 406 -11.53 -37.37 18.85
N ALA A 407 -11.55 -36.49 19.86
CA ALA A 407 -12.20 -36.77 21.13
C ALA A 407 -13.71 -37.05 20.96
N ILE A 408 -14.40 -36.32 20.07
CA ILE A 408 -15.82 -36.56 19.76
C ILE A 408 -16.01 -37.90 19.05
N GLU A 409 -15.18 -38.20 18.05
CA GLU A 409 -15.22 -39.46 17.29
C GLU A 409 -14.95 -40.69 18.19
N ASP A 410 -13.96 -40.60 19.08
CA ASP A 410 -13.59 -41.66 20.01
C ASP A 410 -14.66 -41.90 21.08
N ALA A 411 -15.34 -40.84 21.53
CA ALA A 411 -16.46 -40.92 22.48
C ALA A 411 -17.77 -41.41 21.84
N THR A 412 -17.87 -41.39 20.51
CA THR A 412 -19.11 -41.79 19.82
C THR A 412 -19.23 -43.32 19.74
N MET A 413 -20.37 -43.83 20.22
CA MET A 413 -20.67 -45.26 20.21
C MET A 413 -20.65 -45.82 18.79
N LYS A 414 -19.91 -46.91 18.59
CA LYS A 414 -19.86 -47.68 17.34
C LYS A 414 -20.68 -48.96 17.47
N THR A 415 -21.23 -49.44 16.37
CA THR A 415 -21.84 -50.78 16.31
C THR A 415 -20.79 -51.88 16.53
N ASP A 416 -21.18 -53.09 16.91
CA ASP A 416 -20.27 -54.22 17.20
C ASP A 416 -19.26 -54.56 16.09
N GLY A 417 -19.58 -54.21 14.82
CA GLY A 417 -18.68 -54.37 13.68
C GLY A 417 -17.81 -53.14 13.34
N GLY A 418 -17.86 -52.06 14.13
CA GLY A 418 -17.09 -50.83 13.93
C GLY A 418 -17.44 -50.01 12.67
N LYS A 419 -18.35 -50.49 11.82
CA LYS A 419 -18.69 -49.88 10.52
C LYS A 419 -19.49 -48.58 10.64
N TYR A 420 -20.34 -48.47 11.66
CA TYR A 420 -21.24 -47.33 11.85
C TYR A 420 -21.10 -46.69 13.22
N TYR A 421 -21.21 -45.37 13.26
CA TYR A 421 -21.55 -44.61 14.45
C TYR A 421 -23.05 -44.72 14.73
N VAL A 422 -23.41 -44.84 16.01
CA VAL A 422 -24.78 -44.72 16.53
C VAL A 422 -25.00 -43.24 16.86
N VAL A 423 -25.83 -42.55 16.06
CA VAL A 423 -26.16 -41.13 16.30
C VAL A 423 -26.80 -40.99 17.67
N ASN A 424 -26.27 -40.10 18.49
CA ASN A 424 -26.67 -40.03 19.89
C ASN A 424 -28.04 -39.35 20.09
N SER A 425 -28.34 -38.34 19.27
CA SER A 425 -29.64 -37.65 19.19
C SER A 425 -30.79 -38.51 18.67
N ASP A 426 -30.51 -39.52 17.83
CA ASP A 426 -31.48 -40.53 17.41
C ASP A 426 -30.81 -41.90 17.33
N LYS A 427 -31.02 -42.73 18.37
CA LYS A 427 -30.44 -44.08 18.47
C LYS A 427 -30.98 -45.05 17.41
N SER A 428 -31.95 -44.67 16.60
CA SER A 428 -32.38 -45.41 15.41
C SER A 428 -31.56 -45.06 14.15
N VAL A 429 -30.68 -44.05 14.18
CA VAL A 429 -29.90 -43.60 13.01
C VAL A 429 -28.46 -44.14 13.05
N ARG A 430 -27.94 -44.54 11.89
CA ARG A 430 -26.55 -45.02 11.71
C ARG A 430 -25.85 -44.26 10.58
N VAL A 431 -24.66 -43.75 10.86
CA VAL A 431 -23.79 -43.08 9.87
C VAL A 431 -22.46 -43.80 9.76
N LEU A 432 -21.80 -43.75 8.60
CA LEU A 432 -20.53 -44.45 8.39
C LEU A 432 -19.42 -43.84 9.25
N VAL A 433 -18.57 -44.69 9.83
CA VAL A 433 -17.39 -44.20 10.57
C VAL A 433 -16.42 -43.48 9.64
N ASP A 434 -16.18 -44.03 8.45
CA ASP A 434 -15.51 -43.30 7.38
C ASP A 434 -16.50 -42.33 6.73
N ARG A 435 -16.32 -41.04 7.04
CA ARG A 435 -17.19 -39.94 6.56
C ARG A 435 -17.22 -39.81 5.04
N ASN A 436 -16.19 -40.29 4.34
CA ASN A 436 -16.10 -40.19 2.88
C ASN A 436 -16.53 -41.47 2.16
N ALA A 437 -16.80 -42.54 2.91
CA ALA A 437 -17.29 -43.79 2.33
C ALA A 437 -18.76 -43.67 1.90
N SER A 438 -19.13 -44.51 0.93
CA SER A 438 -20.51 -44.69 0.49
C SER A 438 -21.09 -46.00 1.02
N TYR A 439 -22.41 -46.06 1.15
CA TYR A 439 -23.10 -47.27 1.55
C TYR A 439 -22.92 -48.40 0.53
N GLY A 440 -22.84 -49.63 1.04
CA GLY A 440 -22.85 -50.84 0.22
C GLY A 440 -24.26 -51.21 -0.25
N PRO A 441 -24.38 -52.25 -1.11
CA PRO A 441 -25.66 -52.72 -1.63
C PRO A 441 -26.63 -53.18 -0.53
N ASP A 442 -26.11 -53.55 0.64
CA ASP A 442 -26.86 -53.91 1.84
C ASP A 442 -27.78 -52.79 2.34
N VAL A 443 -27.33 -51.53 2.26
CA VAL A 443 -28.13 -50.36 2.65
C VAL A 443 -28.82 -49.72 1.45
N LEU A 444 -28.16 -49.67 0.28
CA LEU A 444 -28.74 -49.06 -0.93
C LEU A 444 -29.98 -49.81 -1.46
N GLY A 445 -30.12 -51.11 -1.14
CA GLY A 445 -31.28 -51.93 -1.50
C GLY A 445 -32.48 -51.80 -0.56
N LEU A 446 -32.36 -51.06 0.54
CA LEU A 446 -33.45 -50.87 1.50
C LEU A 446 -34.52 -49.89 0.97
N PRO A 447 -35.79 -50.02 1.40
CA PRO A 447 -36.79 -49.02 1.10
C PRO A 447 -36.42 -47.66 1.70
N LYS A 448 -36.85 -46.58 1.05
CA LYS A 448 -36.68 -45.23 1.58
C LYS A 448 -37.84 -44.83 2.48
N THR A 449 -37.58 -43.96 3.46
CA THR A 449 -38.61 -43.28 4.24
C THR A 449 -39.49 -42.41 3.33
N ALA A 450 -40.71 -42.09 3.79
CA ALA A 450 -41.68 -41.32 3.00
C ALA A 450 -41.18 -39.91 2.59
N ASP A 451 -40.28 -39.33 3.38
CA ASP A 451 -39.61 -38.05 3.08
C ASP A 451 -38.39 -38.19 2.14
N GLY A 452 -38.03 -39.43 1.77
CA GLY A 452 -36.92 -39.76 0.89
C GLY A 452 -35.52 -39.54 1.49
N LYS A 453 -35.43 -39.16 2.78
CA LYS A 453 -34.16 -38.74 3.41
C LYS A 453 -33.32 -39.89 3.95
N TYR A 454 -33.94 -41.03 4.24
CA TYR A 454 -33.26 -42.20 4.80
C TYR A 454 -33.62 -43.47 4.02
N PHE A 455 -32.69 -44.41 3.98
CA PHE A 455 -32.95 -45.83 3.82
C PHE A 455 -33.38 -46.41 5.18
N ILE A 456 -34.37 -47.30 5.22
CA ILE A 456 -34.87 -47.88 6.48
C ILE A 456 -34.92 -49.41 6.40
N ASP A 457 -34.38 -50.07 7.43
CA ASP A 457 -34.42 -51.53 7.52
C ASP A 457 -35.68 -52.06 8.23
N SER A 458 -35.84 -53.38 8.27
CA SER A 458 -36.99 -54.04 8.90
C SER A 458 -37.06 -53.84 10.41
N ASN A 459 -35.96 -53.44 11.05
CA ASN A 459 -35.88 -53.15 12.49
C ASN A 459 -36.14 -51.67 12.78
N GLY A 460 -36.43 -50.86 11.74
CA GLY A 460 -36.65 -49.43 11.86
C GLY A 460 -35.37 -48.61 11.99
N ILE A 461 -34.20 -49.19 11.71
CA ILE A 461 -32.93 -48.44 11.69
C ILE A 461 -32.82 -47.66 10.40
N LYS A 462 -32.46 -46.39 10.53
CA LYS A 462 -32.38 -45.41 9.45
C LYS A 462 -30.92 -45.15 9.08
N TYR A 463 -30.67 -45.05 7.80
CA TYR A 463 -29.38 -44.66 7.22
C TYR A 463 -29.62 -43.46 6.30
N PRO A 464 -29.04 -42.28 6.56
CA PRO A 464 -29.27 -41.11 5.71
C PRO A 464 -28.85 -41.41 4.28
N VAL A 465 -29.55 -40.86 3.28
CA VAL A 465 -29.21 -41.10 1.88
C VAL A 465 -27.83 -40.50 1.53
N ASP A 466 -27.49 -39.36 2.13
CA ASP A 466 -26.12 -38.85 2.17
C ASP A 466 -25.41 -39.50 3.36
N SER A 467 -24.41 -40.33 3.09
CA SER A 467 -23.65 -41.07 4.11
C SER A 467 -22.81 -40.17 5.01
N LYS A 468 -22.64 -38.90 4.64
CA LYS A 468 -21.89 -37.92 5.41
C LYS A 468 -22.63 -37.51 6.68
N TRP A 469 -21.84 -37.12 7.66
CA TRP A 469 -22.29 -36.63 8.96
C TRP A 469 -21.55 -35.34 9.32
N ASP A 470 -22.05 -34.61 10.32
CA ASP A 470 -21.45 -33.37 10.81
C ASP A 470 -21.26 -33.45 12.34
N PHE A 471 -20.39 -32.59 12.87
CA PHE A 471 -20.31 -32.33 14.31
C PHE A 471 -21.46 -31.38 14.68
N GLY A 472 -22.55 -31.93 15.19
CA GLY A 472 -23.69 -31.18 15.69
C GLY A 472 -23.50 -30.80 17.15
N HIS A 473 -24.12 -29.70 17.58
CA HIS A 473 -24.16 -29.37 19.01
C HIS A 473 -25.12 -30.32 19.74
N LYS A 474 -24.76 -30.71 20.96
CA LYS A 474 -25.65 -31.51 21.81
C LYS A 474 -26.90 -30.72 22.19
N PHE A 475 -27.98 -31.44 22.46
CA PHE A 475 -29.23 -30.86 22.96
C PHE A 475 -28.98 -30.06 24.24
N GLY A 476 -29.39 -28.79 24.28
CA GLY A 476 -29.17 -27.87 25.40
C GLY A 476 -27.89 -27.02 25.30
N ASP A 477 -26.97 -27.37 24.39
CA ASP A 477 -25.74 -26.63 24.11
C ASP A 477 -25.79 -26.01 22.70
N GLU A 478 -26.96 -25.53 22.27
CA GLU A 478 -27.13 -25.06 20.90
C GLU A 478 -26.20 -23.89 20.60
N PHE A 479 -25.72 -23.83 19.36
CA PHE A 479 -24.85 -22.76 18.88
C PHE A 479 -25.39 -21.37 19.24
N LYS A 480 -26.69 -21.12 19.02
CA LYS A 480 -27.35 -19.84 19.35
C LYS A 480 -27.45 -19.58 20.86
N THR A 481 -27.55 -20.63 21.67
CA THR A 481 -27.57 -20.52 23.14
C THR A 481 -26.18 -20.15 23.63
N LEU A 482 -25.14 -20.80 23.10
CA LEU A 482 -23.76 -20.47 23.42
C LEU A 482 -23.36 -19.08 22.90
N GLN A 483 -23.81 -18.66 21.72
CA GLN A 483 -23.59 -17.30 21.22
C GLN A 483 -24.23 -16.25 22.15
N ARG A 484 -25.45 -16.51 22.64
CA ARG A 484 -26.12 -15.64 23.62
C ARG A 484 -25.37 -15.62 24.93
N GLN A 485 -24.96 -16.78 25.45
CA GLN A 485 -24.15 -16.87 26.67
C GLN A 485 -22.83 -16.11 26.50
N ALA A 486 -22.14 -16.27 25.38
CA ALA A 486 -20.91 -15.57 25.08
C ALA A 486 -21.12 -14.06 25.02
N ALA A 487 -22.23 -13.60 24.45
CA ALA A 487 -22.59 -12.18 24.43
C ALA A 487 -22.94 -11.64 25.83
N ASP A 488 -23.76 -12.37 26.59
CA ASP A 488 -24.22 -12.00 27.93
C ASP A 488 -23.05 -11.99 28.93
N GLU A 489 -22.09 -12.90 28.77
CA GLU A 489 -20.89 -12.99 29.60
C GLU A 489 -19.68 -12.23 29.00
N HIS A 490 -19.88 -11.49 27.91
CA HIS A 490 -18.85 -10.71 27.22
C HIS A 490 -17.56 -11.50 26.93
N TRP A 491 -17.70 -12.71 26.37
CA TRP A 491 -16.57 -13.56 26.01
C TRP A 491 -15.74 -12.88 24.93
N SER A 492 -14.41 -12.90 25.11
CA SER A 492 -13.48 -12.57 24.04
C SER A 492 -13.54 -13.62 22.93
N ARG A 493 -13.10 -13.25 21.73
CA ARG A 493 -12.98 -14.18 20.60
C ARG A 493 -12.12 -15.41 20.92
N GLN A 494 -11.04 -15.24 21.68
CA GLN A 494 -10.20 -16.35 22.13
C GLN A 494 -10.94 -17.25 23.13
N ARG A 495 -11.61 -16.67 24.14
CA ARG A 495 -12.44 -17.44 25.08
C ARG A 495 -13.54 -18.19 24.35
N TRP A 496 -14.18 -17.56 23.37
CA TRP A 496 -15.13 -18.22 22.48
C TRP A 496 -14.50 -19.40 21.76
N ASN A 497 -13.37 -19.21 21.07
CA ASN A 497 -12.71 -20.30 20.34
C ASN A 497 -12.24 -21.43 21.27
N ASP A 498 -11.75 -21.13 22.46
CA ASP A 498 -11.31 -22.12 23.44
C ASP A 498 -12.49 -22.88 24.04
N ALA A 499 -13.56 -22.17 24.45
CA ALA A 499 -14.78 -22.78 24.96
C ALA A 499 -15.48 -23.63 23.89
N MET A 500 -15.50 -23.16 22.64
CA MET A 500 -16.01 -23.89 21.49
C MET A 500 -15.16 -25.11 21.11
N ASN A 501 -13.92 -25.22 21.57
CA ASN A 501 -13.07 -26.39 21.35
C ASN A 501 -13.17 -27.43 22.49
N ASN A 502 -14.27 -27.39 23.24
CA ASN A 502 -14.66 -28.44 24.17
C ASN A 502 -15.43 -29.57 23.45
N PRO A 503 -14.89 -30.82 23.40
CA PRO A 503 -15.57 -31.93 22.75
C PRO A 503 -16.92 -32.29 23.39
N ASP A 504 -17.15 -31.92 24.65
CA ASP A 504 -18.39 -32.21 25.34
C ASP A 504 -19.59 -31.46 24.78
N LEU A 505 -19.39 -30.38 24.00
CA LEU A 505 -20.47 -29.61 23.38
C LEU A 505 -21.02 -30.27 22.11
N TYR A 506 -20.32 -31.26 21.55
CA TYR A 506 -20.63 -31.79 20.22
C TYR A 506 -20.88 -33.29 20.22
N GLU A 507 -21.64 -33.73 19.23
CA GLU A 507 -21.86 -35.14 18.91
C GLU A 507 -21.91 -35.34 17.39
N ILE A 508 -21.66 -36.58 16.95
CA ILE A 508 -21.86 -36.95 15.55
C ILE A 508 -23.36 -36.99 15.24
N GLN A 509 -23.78 -36.18 14.27
CA GLN A 509 -25.16 -36.11 13.80
C GLN A 509 -25.24 -36.37 12.30
N ASP A 510 -26.32 -37.00 11.87
CA ASP A 510 -26.63 -37.13 10.44
C ASP A 510 -27.01 -35.78 9.84
N ILE A 511 -26.63 -35.57 8.57
CA ILE A 511 -26.90 -34.30 7.87
C ILE A 511 -28.40 -33.93 7.88
N PRO A 512 -29.34 -34.84 7.55
CA PRO A 512 -30.76 -34.48 7.52
C PRO A 512 -31.31 -34.11 8.90
N GLY A 513 -30.87 -34.79 9.97
CA GLY A 513 -31.21 -34.49 11.35
C GLY A 513 -30.69 -33.13 11.81
N ASN A 514 -29.37 -32.91 11.68
CA ASN A 514 -28.70 -31.68 12.09
C ASN A 514 -29.26 -30.43 11.37
N ARG A 515 -29.42 -30.49 10.05
CA ARG A 515 -29.92 -29.35 9.24
C ARG A 515 -31.40 -29.05 9.42
N SER A 516 -32.16 -29.96 10.04
CA SER A 516 -33.57 -29.75 10.33
C SER A 516 -33.82 -29.06 11.68
N HIS A 517 -32.76 -28.78 12.45
CA HIS A 517 -32.83 -28.26 13.82
C HIS A 517 -33.72 -29.11 14.76
N ARG A 518 -33.99 -30.36 14.39
CA ARG A 518 -34.93 -31.27 15.07
C ARG A 518 -34.49 -31.64 16.49
N TYR A 519 -33.19 -31.50 16.78
CA TYR A 519 -32.57 -31.87 18.04
C TYR A 519 -32.11 -30.64 18.85
N GLU A 520 -32.58 -29.44 18.48
CA GLU A 520 -32.38 -28.21 19.25
C GLU A 520 -33.54 -27.99 20.24
N LYS A 521 -33.29 -27.34 21.36
CA LYS A 521 -34.33 -26.91 22.31
C LYS A 521 -35.27 -25.87 21.64
N PRO A 522 -36.61 -25.96 21.84
CA PRO A 522 -37.59 -25.04 21.24
C PRO A 522 -37.37 -23.56 21.53
#